data_AF-A0A1V0QVE2-F1
#
_entry.id   AF-A0A1V0QVE2-F1
#
_cell.length_a   1.000
_cell.length_b   1.000
_cell.length_c   1.000
_cell.angle_alpha   90.00
_cell.angle_beta   90.00
_cell.angle_gamma   90.00
#
_symmetry.space_group_name_H-M   'P 1'
#
loop_
_entity.id
_entity.type
_entity.pdbx_description
1 polymer ?
#
loop_
_entity_poly.entity_id
_entity_poly.type
_entity_poly.pdbx_seq_one_letter_code
_entity_poly.pdbx_strand_id
1 'polypeptide(L)' 'MRFFWQLCMPYQEVSLEELRLNVGRQKLDAVMALISAVQSSHDEIDAWLAAAEETFPVIEDRGFHLHSNG' A
#
# COMPACT_ATOMS: atom_id res chain seq x y z
N MET A 1 -1.50 -21.10 3.03
CA MET A 1 -2.56 -20.07 2.93
C MET A 1 -2.48 -19.16 4.14
N ARG A 2 -1.69 -18.09 4.08
CA ARG A 2 -1.17 -17.41 5.29
C ARG A 2 -1.69 -15.97 5.45
N PHE A 3 -2.96 -15.71 5.13
CA PHE A 3 -3.59 -14.39 5.32
C PHE A 3 -5.09 -14.45 5.68
N PHE A 4 -5.64 -15.60 6.07
CA PHE A 4 -7.07 -15.74 6.38
C PHE A 4 -7.56 -14.75 7.44
N TRP A 5 -6.73 -14.45 8.44
CA TRP A 5 -7.09 -13.47 9.48
C TRP A 5 -7.16 -12.03 8.94
N GLN A 6 -6.31 -11.64 7.98
CA GLN A 6 -6.41 -10.32 7.34
C GLN A 6 -7.66 -10.19 6.47
N LEU A 7 -8.14 -11.28 5.86
CA LEU A 7 -9.38 -11.29 5.08
C LEU A 7 -10.64 -11.36 5.95
N CYS A 8 -10.53 -11.80 7.21
CA CYS A 8 -11.62 -11.83 8.18
C CYS A 8 -11.76 -10.53 9.00
N MET A 9 -10.85 -9.57 8.84
CA MET A 9 -11.01 -8.23 9.42
C MET A 9 -12.09 -7.49 8.61
N PRO A 10 -13.09 -6.86 9.26
CA PRO A 10 -13.97 -5.95 8.56
C PRO A 10 -13.12 -4.79 8.05
N TYR A 11 -12.90 -4.74 6.73
CA TYR A 11 -12.30 -3.58 6.10
C TYR A 11 -13.27 -2.42 6.23
N GLN A 12 -13.01 -1.56 7.21
CA GLN A 12 -13.76 -0.31 7.34
C GLN A 12 -13.19 0.68 6.34
N GLU A 13 -14.04 1.19 5.47
CA GLU A 13 -13.69 2.31 4.61
C GLU A 13 -13.40 3.53 5.47
N VAL A 14 -12.30 4.22 5.19
CA VAL A 14 -11.88 5.44 5.88
C VAL A 14 -12.02 6.62 4.94
N SER A 15 -12.44 7.75 5.49
CA SER A 15 -12.47 9.02 4.76
C SER A 15 -11.06 9.55 4.48
N LEU A 16 -10.94 10.46 3.50
CA LEU A 16 -9.67 11.15 3.23
C LEU A 16 -9.19 11.97 4.45
N GLU A 17 -10.12 12.50 5.25
CA GLU A 17 -9.81 13.23 6.47
C GLU A 17 -9.19 12.32 7.53
N GLU A 18 -9.77 11.14 7.74
CA GLU A 18 -9.21 10.14 8.65
C GLU A 18 -7.85 9.64 8.16
N LEU A 19 -7.70 9.44 6.84
CA LEU A 19 -6.42 9.07 6.26
C LEU A 19 -5.35 10.14 6.57
N ARG A 20 -5.66 11.42 6.35
CA ARG A 20 -4.78 12.57 6.67
C ARG A 20 -4.31 12.60 8.13
N LEU A 21 -5.16 12.17 9.06
CA LEU A 21 -4.83 12.15 10.49
C LEU A 21 -3.90 10.98 10.87
N ASN A 22 -3.93 9.89 10.12
CA ASN A 22 -3.28 8.62 10.50
C ASN A 22 -2.04 8.27 9.66
N VAL A 23 -1.85 8.87 8.48
CA VAL A 23 -0.63 8.71 7.68
C VAL A 23 0.18 9.99 7.60
N GLY A 24 1.51 9.84 7.63
CA GLY A 24 2.42 10.93 7.38
C GLY A 24 2.26 11.49 5.96
N ARG A 25 2.55 12.78 5.80
CA ARG A 25 2.34 13.54 4.55
C ARG A 25 2.88 12.82 3.30
N GLN A 26 4.11 12.31 3.35
CA GLN A 26 4.73 11.61 2.22
C GLN A 26 3.94 10.35 1.79
N LYS A 27 3.43 9.57 2.75
CA LYS A 27 2.60 8.40 2.46
C LYS A 27 1.23 8.80 1.94
N LEU A 28 0.65 9.87 2.50
CA LEU A 28 -0.61 10.41 2.01
C LEU A 28 -0.50 10.87 0.56
N ASP A 29 0.57 11.59 0.21
CA ASP A 29 0.82 12.07 -1.15
C ASP A 29 0.94 10.88 -2.12
N ALA A 30 1.62 9.80 -1.73
CA ALA A 30 1.70 8.56 -2.50
C ALA A 30 0.34 7.87 -2.68
N VAL A 31 -0.49 7.82 -1.63
CA VAL A 31 -1.85 7.25 -1.74
C VAL A 31 -2.73 8.10 -2.65
N MET A 32 -2.63 9.43 -2.58
CA MET A 32 -3.36 10.31 -3.50
C MET A 32 -2.93 10.10 -4.95
N ALA A 33 -1.62 9.95 -5.20
CA ALA A 33 -1.10 9.62 -6.53
C ALA A 33 -1.63 8.27 -7.04
N LEU A 34 -1.75 7.26 -6.17
CA LEU A 34 -2.32 5.96 -6.54
C LEU A 34 -3.79 6.10 -6.96
N ILE A 35 -4.59 6.83 -6.17
CA ILE A 35 -6.02 7.05 -6.49
C ILE A 35 -6.16 7.70 -7.87
N SER A 36 -5.32 8.68 -8.19
CA SER A 36 -5.29 9.32 -9.52
C SER A 36 -4.85 8.36 -10.63
N ALA A 37 -3.81 7.54 -10.40
CA ALA A 37 -3.33 6.55 -11.37
C ALA A 37 -4.40 5.51 -11.71
N VAL A 38 -5.08 4.96 -10.70
CA VAL A 38 -6.16 3.98 -10.86
C VAL A 38 -7.32 4.53 -11.70
N GLN A 39 -7.59 5.84 -11.60
CA GLN A 39 -8.63 6.51 -12.39
C GLN A 39 -8.20 6.84 -13.82
N SER A 40 -6.89 6.81 -14.11
CA SER A 40 -6.31 7.19 -15.40
C SER A 40 -6.11 6.00 -16.32
N SER A 41 -5.15 5.12 -16.01
CA SER A 41 -4.76 4.00 -16.87
C SER A 41 -3.93 2.96 -16.12
N HIS A 42 -3.73 1.79 -16.73
CA HIS A 42 -2.86 0.75 -16.19
C HIS A 42 -1.38 1.18 -16.17
N ASP A 43 -0.91 1.83 -17.23
CA ASP A 43 0.48 2.29 -17.34
C ASP A 43 0.86 3.28 -16.22
N GLU A 44 -0.09 4.13 -15.80
CA GLU A 44 0.11 5.06 -14.67
C GLU A 44 0.21 4.31 -13.33
N ILE A 45 -0.48 3.18 -13.18
CA ILE A 45 -0.36 2.32 -11.98
C ILE A 45 1.04 1.71 -11.94
N ASP A 46 1.54 1.21 -13.07
CA ASP A 46 2.88 0.62 -13.16
C ASP A 46 3.97 1.66 -12.87
N ALA A 47 3.84 2.87 -13.42
CA ALA A 47 4.74 3.98 -13.13
C ALA A 47 4.71 4.37 -11.64
N TRP A 48 3.51 4.42 -11.04
CA TRP A 48 3.37 4.66 -9.61
C TRP A 48 4.03 3.55 -8.77
N LEU A 49 3.87 2.28 -9.15
CA LEU A 49 4.41 1.14 -8.43
C LEU A 49 5.94 1.20 -8.37
N ALA A 50 6.59 1.45 -9.51
CA ALA A 50 8.05 1.59 -9.59
C ALA A 50 8.56 2.71 -8.66
N ALA A 51 7.90 3.87 -8.65
CA ALA A 51 8.26 4.99 -7.79
C ALA A 51 8.01 4.70 -6.30
N ALA A 52 6.94 3.98 -5.98
CA ALA A 52 6.59 3.62 -4.61
C ALA A 52 7.60 2.64 -4.00
N GLU A 53 8.06 1.64 -4.76
CA GLU A 53 9.07 0.68 -4.31
C GLU A 53 10.42 1.34 -4.00
N GLU A 54 10.83 2.32 -4.82
CA GLU A 54 12.05 3.10 -4.56
C GLU A 54 11.92 3.98 -3.30
N THR A 55 10.73 4.58 -3.10
CA THR A 55 10.50 5.58 -2.05
C THR A 55 10.20 4.95 -0.68
N PHE A 56 9.51 3.81 -0.67
CA PHE A 56 9.05 3.14 0.54
C PHE A 56 9.66 1.74 0.60
N PRO A 57 10.80 1.56 1.30
CA PRO A 57 11.42 0.25 1.41
C PRO A 57 10.44 -0.73 2.05
N VAL A 58 10.37 -1.93 1.49
CA VAL A 58 9.58 -3.03 2.03
C VAL A 58 10.03 -3.27 3.47
N ILE A 59 9.10 -3.12 4.41
CA ILE A 59 9.36 -3.48 5.80
C ILE A 59 9.26 -5.00 5.87
N GLU A 60 10.41 -5.66 6.01
CA GLU A 60 10.50 -7.10 6.28
C GLU A 60 10.02 -7.36 7.72
N ASP A 61 8.72 -7.52 7.92
CA ASP A 61 8.19 -7.99 9.21
C ASP A 61 8.65 -9.44 9.48
N ARG A 62 8.59 -9.91 10.73
CA ARG A 62 9.01 -11.27 11.12
C ARG A 62 8.34 -12.40 10.30
N GLY A 63 7.23 -12.13 9.61
CA GLY A 63 6.58 -13.04 8.67
C GLY A 63 7.21 -13.12 7.26
N PHE A 64 8.08 -12.18 6.89
CA PHE A 64 8.66 -12.05 5.55
C PHE A 64 9.72 -13.13 5.26
N HIS A 65 10.60 -13.44 6.23
CA HIS A 65 11.68 -14.43 6.08
C HIS A 65 11.23 -15.90 6.00
N LEU A 66 9.95 -16.19 6.19
CA LEU A 66 9.44 -17.57 6.12
C LEU A 66 9.33 -18.12 4.69
N HIS A 67 9.57 -17.30 3.66
CA HIS A 67 9.58 -17.72 2.24
C HIS A 67 10.92 -17.51 1.52
N SER A 68 11.95 -16.99 2.20
CA SER A 68 13.23 -16.66 1.55
C SER A 68 14.19 -17.86 1.38
N ASN A 69 13.87 -19.02 1.96
CA ASN A 69 14.62 -20.27 1.75
C ASN A 69 13.77 -21.26 0.96
N GLY A 70 13.85 -21.17 -0.36
CA GLY A 70 13.50 -22.22 -1.32
C GLY A 70 14.73 -22.55 -2.14
#